data_AF-A0A9J5ZHV8-F1
#
_entry.id   AF-A0A9J5ZHV8-F1
#
_cell.length_a   1.000
_cell.length_b   1.000
_cell.length_c   1.000
_cell.angle_alpha   90.00
_cell.angle_beta   90.00
_cell.angle_gamma   90.00
#
_symmetry.space_group_name_H-M   'P 1'
#
loop_
_entity.id
_entity.type
_entity.pdbx_description
1 polymer ?
#
loop_
_entity_poly.entity_id
_entity_poly.type
_entity_poly.pdbx_seq_one_letter_code
_entity_poly.pdbx_strand_id
1 'polypeptide(L)'
;MMISPAGKPHSFFHPTANAIVSRFQNPDMQLSQGIRLDTIIARNKVNQLKNLLEELDVVEDDAIARINFYDQMVEVGQKGWWESIEHLNADEVIIFEAWLSDTCSKMRHHLNQSKMELHHHWVVNLLECEV
;
A
#
# COMPACT_ATOMS: atom_id res chain seq x y z
N MET A 1 -9.38 -12.88 -24.34
CA MET A 1 -8.43 -13.97 -24.02
C MET A 1 -7.30 -13.32 -23.25
N MET A 2 -7.09 -13.69 -21.99
CA MET A 2 -6.00 -13.13 -21.17
C MET A 2 -4.86 -14.14 -21.15
N ILE A 3 -3.64 -13.69 -21.37
CA ILE A 3 -2.44 -14.54 -21.37
C ILE A 3 -1.75 -14.32 -20.03
N SER A 4 -1.49 -15.40 -19.30
CA SER A 4 -0.76 -15.33 -18.02
C SER A 4 0.67 -14.79 -18.24
N PRO A 5 1.36 -14.32 -17.20
CA PRO A 5 2.79 -13.97 -17.28
C PRO A 5 3.67 -15.12 -17.84
N ALA A 6 3.26 -16.37 -17.65
CA ALA A 6 3.92 -17.56 -18.19
C ALA A 6 3.56 -17.87 -19.66
N GLY A 7 2.89 -16.96 -20.38
CA GLY A 7 2.53 -17.11 -21.79
C GLY A 7 1.36 -18.06 -22.09
N LYS A 8 0.71 -18.63 -21.06
CA LYS A 8 -0.39 -19.58 -21.23
C LYS A 8 -1.76 -18.89 -21.34
N PRO A 9 -2.64 -19.32 -22.25
CA PRO A 9 -4.02 -18.86 -22.28
C PRO A 9 -4.74 -19.27 -21.00
N HIS A 10 -5.28 -18.31 -20.25
CA HIS A 10 -6.08 -18.59 -19.07
C HIS A 10 -7.52 -18.11 -19.29
N SER A 11 -8.49 -19.00 -19.07
CA SER A 11 -9.91 -18.62 -18.97
C SER A 11 -10.32 -18.73 -17.51
N PHE A 12 -10.70 -17.61 -16.89
CA PHE A 12 -11.29 -17.61 -15.55
C PHE A 12 -12.75 -18.08 -15.55
N PHE A 13 -13.33 -18.25 -16.74
CA PHE A 13 -14.69 -18.68 -16.94
C PHE A 13 -14.68 -20.08 -17.53
N HIS A 14 -14.97 -21.07 -16.69
CA HIS A 14 -15.32 -22.40 -17.13
C HIS A 14 -16.84 -22.53 -17.04
N PRO A 15 -17.59 -22.27 -18.13
CA PRO A 15 -18.97 -22.74 -18.20
C PRO A 15 -18.98 -24.25 -17.94
N THR A 16 -19.99 -24.74 -17.22
CA THR A 16 -20.15 -26.18 -16.99
C THR A 16 -20.17 -26.94 -18.32
N ALA A 17 -19.71 -28.19 -18.33
CA ALA A 17 -19.65 -28.99 -19.56
C ALA A 17 -21.00 -29.01 -20.31
N ASN A 18 -22.11 -29.07 -19.59
CA ASN A 18 -23.46 -28.94 -20.17
C ASN A 18 -23.71 -27.58 -20.81
N ALA A 19 -23.30 -26.48 -20.19
CA ALA A 19 -23.46 -25.14 -20.78
C ALA A 19 -22.65 -24.97 -22.08
N ILE A 20 -21.50 -25.67 -22.20
CA ILE A 20 -20.71 -25.71 -23.43
C ILE A 20 -21.43 -26.51 -24.51
N VAL A 21 -21.88 -27.74 -24.19
CA VAL A 21 -22.58 -28.63 -25.13
C VAL A 21 -23.88 -28.01 -25.63
N SER A 22 -24.68 -27.42 -24.74
CA SER A 22 -25.95 -26.80 -25.09
C SER A 22 -25.79 -25.55 -25.97
N ARG A 23 -24.73 -24.74 -25.78
CA ARG A 23 -24.40 -23.64 -26.70
C ARG A 23 -23.95 -24.13 -28.08
N PHE A 24 -23.22 -25.24 -28.13
CA PHE A 24 -22.78 -25.83 -29.40
C PHE A 24 -23.97 -26.35 -30.21
N GLN A 25 -24.96 -26.94 -29.53
CA GLN A 25 -26.18 -27.43 -30.15
C GLN A 25 -27.16 -26.32 -30.50
N ASN A 26 -27.13 -25.19 -29.78
CA ASN A 26 -27.98 -24.03 -30.02
C ASN A 26 -27.18 -22.73 -29.79
N PRO A 27 -26.59 -22.15 -30.86
CA PRO A 27 -25.73 -20.96 -30.77
C PRO A 27 -26.43 -19.74 -30.18
N ASP A 28 -27.74 -19.62 -30.42
CA ASP A 28 -28.58 -18.50 -29.98
C ASP A 28 -29.17 -18.71 -28.57
N MET A 29 -28.84 -19.82 -27.92
CA MET A 29 -29.33 -20.13 -26.59
C MET A 29 -28.82 -19.09 -25.58
N GLN A 30 -29.75 -18.28 -25.06
CA GLN A 30 -29.45 -17.38 -23.96
C GLN A 30 -29.18 -18.18 -22.68
N LEU A 31 -28.09 -17.81 -21.99
CA LEU A 31 -27.78 -18.38 -20.68
C LEU A 31 -28.86 -17.99 -19.68
N SER A 32 -29.17 -18.90 -18.75
CA SER A 32 -30.11 -18.63 -17.66
C SER A 32 -29.63 -17.43 -16.82
N GLN A 33 -30.58 -16.74 -16.18
CA GLN A 33 -30.28 -15.56 -15.36
C GLN A 33 -29.28 -15.86 -14.24
N GLY A 34 -29.35 -17.05 -13.63
CA GLY A 34 -28.38 -17.50 -12.62
C GLY A 34 -26.96 -17.57 -13.17
N ILE A 35 -26.76 -18.21 -14.33
CA ILE A 35 -25.43 -18.31 -14.96
C ILE A 35 -24.90 -16.92 -15.36
N ARG A 36 -25.77 -16.01 -15.83
CA ARG A 36 -25.39 -14.62 -16.12
C ARG A 36 -24.94 -13.89 -14.85
N LEU A 37 -25.67 -14.05 -13.75
CA LEU A 37 -25.34 -13.42 -12.48
C LEU A 37 -24.01 -13.93 -11.92
N ASP A 38 -23.80 -15.24 -11.92
CA ASP A 38 -22.54 -15.87 -11.51
C ASP A 38 -21.36 -15.37 -12.34
N THR A 39 -21.56 -15.21 -13.65
CA THR A 39 -20.56 -14.66 -14.58
C THR A 39 -20.22 -13.21 -14.24
N ILE A 40 -21.22 -12.37 -13.95
CA ILE A 40 -21.01 -10.97 -13.56
C ILE A 40 -20.24 -10.89 -12.23
N ILE A 41 -20.64 -11.69 -11.23
CA ILE A 41 -19.99 -11.74 -9.93
C ILE A 41 -18.52 -12.15 -10.07
N ALA A 42 -18.24 -13.22 -10.81
CA ALA A 42 -16.88 -13.67 -11.06
C ALA A 42 -16.05 -12.60 -11.78
N ARG A 43 -16.64 -11.88 -12.75
CA ARG A 43 -15.96 -10.80 -13.46
C ARG A 43 -15.63 -9.62 -12.56
N ASN A 44 -16.54 -9.24 -11.67
CA ASN A 44 -16.30 -8.17 -10.70
C ASN A 44 -15.17 -8.56 -9.73
N LYS A 45 -15.14 -9.81 -9.26
CA LYS A 45 -14.05 -10.31 -8.40
C LYS A 45 -12.70 -10.25 -9.11
N VAL A 46 -12.63 -10.64 -10.39
CA VAL A 46 -11.39 -10.55 -11.18
C VAL A 46 -10.92 -9.11 -11.31
N ASN A 47 -11.83 -8.17 -11.57
CA ASN A 47 -11.47 -6.75 -11.67
C ASN A 47 -10.97 -6.18 -10.34
N GLN A 48 -11.61 -6.55 -9.21
CA GLN A 48 -11.16 -6.16 -7.88
C GLN A 48 -9.75 -6.67 -7.57
N LEU A 49 -9.50 -7.96 -7.85
CA LEU A 49 -8.17 -8.56 -7.63
C LEU A 49 -7.12 -7.94 -8.53
N LYS A 50 -7.48 -7.59 -9.77
CA LYS A 50 -6.57 -6.91 -10.69
C LYS A 50 -6.14 -5.54 -10.16
N ASN A 51 -7.09 -4.74 -9.68
CA ASN A 51 -6.78 -3.42 -9.11
C ASN A 51 -5.90 -3.55 -7.86
N LEU A 52 -6.21 -4.51 -6.98
CA LEU A 52 -5.42 -4.77 -5.78
C LEU A 52 -3.99 -5.20 -6.13
N LEU A 53 -3.81 -6.00 -7.18
CA LEU A 53 -2.49 -6.40 -7.66
C LEU A 53 -1.68 -5.20 -8.16
N GLU A 54 -2.30 -4.28 -8.89
CA GLU A 54 -1.66 -3.07 -9.39
C GLU A 54 -1.24 -2.12 -8.25
N GLU A 55 -2.05 -2.01 -7.19
CA GLU A 55 -1.67 -1.27 -5.98
C GLU A 55 -0.48 -1.91 -5.25
N LEU A 56 -0.45 -3.24 -5.14
CA LEU A 56 0.65 -3.96 -4.50
C LEU A 56 1.96 -3.84 -5.28
N ASP A 57 1.91 -3.85 -6.61
CA ASP A 57 3.08 -3.70 -7.49
C ASP A 57 3.79 -2.36 -7.23
N VAL A 58 3.01 -1.27 -7.11
CA VAL A 58 3.55 0.06 -6.77
C VAL A 58 4.20 0.08 -5.37
N VAL A 59 3.59 -0.60 -4.39
CA VAL A 59 4.14 -0.68 -3.03
C VAL A 59 5.43 -1.50 -2.99
N GLU A 60 5.48 -2.59 -3.76
CA GLU A 60 6.67 -3.43 -3.90
C GLU A 60 7.82 -2.66 -4.55
N ASP A 61 7.56 -1.94 -5.64
CA ASP A 61 8.54 -1.10 -6.32
C ASP A 61 9.12 -0.03 -5.38
N ASP A 62 8.27 0.66 -4.60
CA ASP A 62 8.69 1.67 -3.63
C ASP A 62 9.49 1.05 -2.47
N ALA A 63 9.13 -0.16 -2.02
CA ALA A 63 9.89 -0.89 -1.02
C ALA A 63 11.28 -1.32 -1.54
N ILE A 64 11.35 -1.83 -2.77
CA ILE A 64 12.61 -2.21 -3.42
C ILE A 64 13.49 -0.99 -3.61
N ALA A 65 12.95 0.13 -4.07
CA ALA A 65 13.69 1.38 -4.22
C ALA A 65 14.29 1.86 -2.89
N ARG A 66 13.52 1.79 -1.80
CA ARG A 66 14.01 2.11 -0.44
C ARG A 66 15.13 1.18 0.01
N ILE A 67 14.97 -0.12 -0.14
CA ILE A 67 15.99 -1.11 0.26
C ILE A 67 17.28 -0.84 -0.52
N ASN A 68 17.19 -0.70 -1.84
CA ASN A 68 18.34 -0.42 -2.69
C ASN A 68 19.03 0.90 -2.32
N PHE A 69 18.28 1.93 -1.94
CA PHE A 69 18.85 3.19 -1.47
C PHE A 69 19.68 2.99 -0.19
N TYR A 70 19.16 2.26 0.80
CA TYR A 70 19.88 1.98 2.03
C TYR A 70 21.09 1.07 1.81
N ASP A 71 20.98 0.04 0.98
CA ASP A 71 22.08 -0.85 0.64
C ASP A 71 23.21 -0.09 -0.07
N GLN A 72 22.87 0.81 -1.00
CA GLN A 72 23.86 1.70 -1.63
C GLN A 72 24.51 2.64 -0.62
N MET A 73 23.78 3.17 0.38
CA MET A 73 24.40 3.97 1.44
C MET A 73 25.42 3.16 2.23
N VAL A 74 25.15 1.89 2.51
CA VAL A 74 26.08 0.98 3.19
C VAL A 74 27.30 0.69 2.32
N GLU A 75 27.12 0.41 1.02
CA GLU A 75 28.21 0.06 0.09
C GLU A 75 29.11 1.24 -0.30
N VAL A 76 28.56 2.46 -0.49
CA VAL A 76 29.32 3.66 -0.90
C VAL A 76 30.19 4.19 0.26
N GLY A 77 30.27 3.48 1.38
CA GLY A 77 31.18 3.82 2.45
C GLY A 77 30.72 5.05 3.23
N GLN A 78 29.42 5.20 3.46
CA GLN A 78 29.01 5.73 4.75
C GLN A 78 29.35 4.69 5.83
N LYS A 79 30.63 4.64 6.16
CA LYS A 79 31.17 4.38 7.49
C LYS A 79 30.95 5.62 8.41
N GLY A 80 29.89 6.41 8.32
CA GLY A 80 28.49 6.04 8.45
C GLY A 80 27.96 6.63 9.73
N TRP A 81 27.98 7.96 9.87
CA TRP A 81 27.51 8.84 10.97
C TRP A 81 27.57 8.28 12.41
N TRP A 82 26.91 7.16 12.69
CA TRP A 82 27.04 6.30 13.86
C TRP A 82 28.47 5.88 14.20
N GLU A 83 29.32 5.49 13.24
CA GLU A 83 30.74 5.18 13.53
C GLU A 83 31.51 6.43 14.01
N SER A 84 31.12 7.63 13.58
CA SER A 84 31.70 8.88 14.06
C SER A 84 31.24 9.25 15.47
N ILE A 85 30.05 8.79 15.88
CA ILE A 85 29.55 8.96 17.26
C ILE A 85 30.43 8.17 18.26
N GLU A 86 30.94 7.01 17.86
CA GLU A 86 31.86 6.21 18.69
C GLU A 86 33.22 6.89 18.95
N HIS A 87 33.56 7.92 18.16
CA HIS A 87 34.82 8.66 18.28
C HIS A 87 34.66 10.04 18.94
N LEU A 88 33.45 10.41 19.39
CA LEU A 88 33.21 11.68 20.06
C LEU A 88 33.92 11.72 21.41
N ASN A 89 34.56 12.85 21.71
CA ASN A 89 35.09 13.09 23.05
C ASN A 89 33.98 13.54 24.02
N ALA A 90 34.29 13.61 25.31
CA ALA A 90 33.31 13.90 26.36
C ALA A 90 32.55 15.24 26.15
N ASP A 91 33.23 16.29 25.68
CA ASP A 91 32.61 17.59 25.45
C ASP A 91 31.67 17.55 24.23
N GLU A 92 32.08 16.84 23.18
CA GLU A 92 31.27 16.65 21.98
C GLU A 92 30.01 15.81 22.25
N VAL A 93 30.11 14.79 23.11
CA VAL A 93 28.95 14.01 23.57
C VAL A 93 27.95 14.92 24.30
N ILE A 94 28.40 15.78 25.20
CA ILE A 94 27.53 16.70 25.94
C ILE A 94 26.81 17.66 24.98
N ILE A 95 27.51 18.21 24.00
CA ILE A 95 26.91 19.11 22.99
C ILE A 95 25.86 18.35 22.16
N PHE A 96 26.18 17.12 21.75
CA PHE A 96 25.28 16.31 20.94
C PHE A 96 24.02 15.89 21.71
N GLU A 97 24.16 15.49 22.98
CA GLU A 97 23.04 15.18 23.87
C GLU A 97 22.13 16.38 24.10
N ALA A 98 22.70 17.57 24.31
CA ALA A 98 21.94 18.80 24.48
C ALA A 98 21.13 19.12 23.21
N TRP A 99 21.74 18.99 22.03
CA TRP A 99 21.07 19.20 20.76
C TRP A 99 19.93 18.19 20.52
N LEU A 100 20.15 16.91 20.81
CA LEU A 100 19.11 15.88 20.70
C LEU A 100 17.94 16.16 21.64
N SER A 101 18.23 16.51 22.89
CA SER A 101 17.21 16.82 23.90
C SER A 101 16.33 18.01 23.48
N ASP A 102 16.95 19.09 22.98
CA ASP A 102 16.24 20.25 22.46
C ASP A 102 15.36 19.89 21.26
N THR A 103 15.90 19.11 20.32
CA THR A 103 15.19 18.67 19.11
C THR A 103 13.98 17.80 19.47
N CYS A 104 14.15 16.81 20.34
CA CYS A 104 13.06 15.97 20.84
C CYS A 104 12.01 16.77 21.60
N SER A 105 12.41 17.83 22.31
CA SER A 105 11.49 18.72 23.02
C SER A 105 10.65 19.56 22.05
N LYS A 106 11.29 20.12 21.01
CA LYS A 106 10.60 20.86 19.93
C LYS A 106 9.61 19.97 19.17
N MET A 107 10.02 18.76 18.80
CA MET A 107 9.13 17.81 18.12
C MET A 107 7.92 17.44 18.99
N ARG A 108 8.12 17.17 20.29
CA ARG A 108 7.01 16.93 21.23
C ARG A 108 6.08 18.13 21.33
N HIS A 109 6.64 19.34 21.38
CA HIS A 109 5.84 20.55 21.43
C HIS A 109 4.95 20.69 20.21
N HIS A 110 5.51 20.53 19.00
CA HIS A 110 4.74 20.57 17.75
C HIS A 110 3.67 19.49 17.69
N LEU A 111 3.99 18.26 18.07
CA LEU A 111 3.02 17.17 18.12
C LEU A 111 1.84 17.50 19.06
N ASN A 112 2.14 18.04 20.24
CA ASN A 112 1.12 18.44 21.20
C ASN A 112 0.28 19.63 20.70
N GLN A 113 0.90 20.61 20.02
CA GLN A 113 0.18 21.71 19.38
C GLN A 113 -0.80 21.19 18.33
N SER A 114 -0.33 20.37 17.38
CA SER A 114 -1.20 19.80 16.35
C SER A 114 -2.31 18.95 16.95
N LYS A 115 -2.05 18.21 18.04
CA LYS A 115 -3.08 17.45 18.75
C LYS A 115 -4.15 18.38 19.38
N MET A 116 -3.74 19.50 19.97
CA MET A 116 -4.68 20.48 20.53
C MET A 116 -5.50 21.18 19.45
N GLU A 117 -4.89 21.55 18.32
CA GLU A 117 -5.57 22.16 17.17
C GLU A 117 -6.61 21.21 16.58
N LEU A 118 -6.26 19.94 16.38
CA LEU A 118 -7.20 18.91 15.91
C LEU A 118 -8.35 18.72 16.90
N HIS A 119 -8.07 18.66 18.20
CA HIS A 119 -9.10 18.53 19.22
C HIS A 119 -10.04 19.76 19.24
N HIS A 120 -9.49 20.97 19.14
CA HIS A 120 -10.28 22.20 19.08
C HIS A 120 -11.17 22.23 17.82
N HIS A 121 -10.61 21.91 16.66
CA HIS A 121 -11.36 21.83 15.41
C HIS A 121 -12.49 20.79 15.48
N TRP A 122 -12.25 19.62 16.05
CA TRP A 122 -13.27 18.60 16.26
C TRP A 122 -14.39 19.05 17.19
N VAL A 123 -14.05 19.70 18.31
CA VAL A 123 -15.04 20.21 19.28
C VAL A 123 -15.89 21.33 18.68
N VAL A 124 -15.28 22.25 17.93
CA VAL A 124 -16.02 23.33 17.24
C VAL A 124 -16.98 22.75 16.20
N ASN A 125 -16.53 21.83 15.35
CA ASN A 125 -17.39 21.20 14.34
C ASN A 125 -18.52 20.38 14.96
N LEU A 126 -18.29 19.73 16.11
CA LEU A 126 -19.33 18.96 16.82
C LEU A 126 -20.42 19.89 17.40
N LEU A 127 -20.03 21.03 17.97
CA LEU A 127 -20.96 22.04 18.50
C LEU A 127 -21.74 22.76 17.38
N GLU A 128 -21.13 22.96 16.21
CA GLU A 128 -21.81 23.52 15.03
C GLU A 128 -22.79 22.54 14.38
N CYS A 129 -22.67 21.24 14.62
CA CYS A 129 -23.59 20.21 14.13
C CYS A 129 -24.79 19.96 15.06
N GLU A 130 -24.80 20.54 16.27
CA GLU A 130 -25.88 20.40 17.27
C GLU A 130 -26.89 21.59 17.25
N VAL A 131 -26.81 22.48 16.26
CA VAL A 131 -27.75 23.61 16.02
C VAL A 131 -28.50 23.41 14.70
#